data_AF-A0A5K7SFW4-F1
#
_entry.id   AF-A0A5K7SFW4-F1
#
_cell.length_a   1.000
_cell.length_b   1.000
_cell.length_c   1.000
_cell.angle_alpha   90.00
_cell.angle_beta   90.00
_cell.angle_gamma   90.00
#
_symmetry.space_group_name_H-M   'P 1'
#
loop_
_entity.id
_entity.type
_entity.pdbx_description
1 polymer ?
#
loop_
_entity_poly.entity_id
_entity_poly.type
_entity_poly.pdbx_seq_one_letter_code
_entity_poly.pdbx_strand_id
1 'polypeptide(L)'
;MIDRTFIITSVIWLLFTVLAGLALAINQVHPFLKTSQIELLKLHSHAGIVGWFIQLIIGVSSKLLPMFMVSHHVNTKKLSVAYYAINIGLIAGLVSLFLQMKFGIVMSAIIIVPGIFSYLSFIYEAYTKRVKKQLDIGMKQTAFSFLILVIPFFLIFTLLFNFEFLNNLTLPLSVAYGSAIVIGFITSLVMGQTYKTLPFIVWLKVYRGRIGKVVLPLPKDLYSEKVAIAQLWLFAAGFVLLLLGISTTIVNLLIMSGISLFLSAALYNFNLFKIIFHKPENK
;
A
#
# COMPACT_ATOMS: atom_id res chain seq x y z
N MET A 1 20.88 -7.32 4.84
CA MET A 1 20.15 -6.23 5.50
C MET A 1 18.67 -6.61 5.56
N ILE A 2 17.95 -6.21 6.61
CA ILE A 2 16.58 -6.68 6.93
C ILE A 2 15.54 -6.30 5.86
N ASP A 3 15.74 -5.17 5.17
CA ASP A 3 14.99 -4.70 4.01
C ASP A 3 14.97 -5.72 2.86
N ARG A 4 16.12 -6.32 2.53
CA ARG A 4 16.21 -7.38 1.52
C ARG A 4 15.45 -8.64 1.94
N THR A 5 15.46 -8.96 3.24
CA THR A 5 14.73 -10.12 3.78
C THR A 5 13.22 -9.95 3.55
N PHE A 6 12.65 -8.78 3.84
CA PHE A 6 11.25 -8.48 3.52
C PHE A 6 10.90 -8.72 2.05
N ILE A 7 11.75 -8.28 1.12
CA ILE A 7 11.52 -8.47 -0.32
C ILE A 7 11.52 -9.96 -0.67
N ILE A 8 12.51 -10.73 -0.22
CA ILE A 8 12.59 -12.18 -0.49
C ILE A 8 11.37 -12.90 0.10
N THR A 9 11.03 -12.63 1.36
CA THR A 9 9.87 -13.24 2.01
C THR A 9 8.56 -12.86 1.32
N SER A 10 8.43 -11.62 0.82
CA SER A 10 7.24 -11.21 0.04
C SER A 10 7.05 -12.02 -1.24
N VAL A 11 8.14 -12.42 -1.91
CA VAL A 11 8.08 -13.26 -3.11
C VAL A 11 7.66 -14.69 -2.75
N ILE A 12 8.15 -15.22 -1.63
CA ILE A 12 7.72 -16.53 -1.11
C ILE A 12 6.22 -16.50 -0.79
N TRP A 13 5.75 -15.44 -0.12
CA TRP A 13 4.32 -15.24 0.16
C TRP A 13 3.48 -15.06 -1.10
N LEU A 14 3.99 -14.40 -2.13
CA LEU A 14 3.33 -14.30 -3.42
C LEU A 14 3.16 -15.70 -4.04
N LEU A 15 4.22 -16.50 -4.06
CA LEU A 15 4.14 -17.88 -4.56
C LEU A 15 3.10 -18.69 -3.78
N PHE A 16 3.12 -18.63 -2.45
CA PHE A 16 2.11 -19.26 -1.61
C PHE A 16 0.70 -18.76 -1.94
N THR A 17 0.52 -17.46 -2.11
CA THR A 17 -0.78 -16.84 -2.43
C THR A 17 -1.32 -17.35 -3.77
N VAL A 18 -0.47 -17.44 -4.80
CA VAL A 18 -0.85 -17.98 -6.12
C VAL A 18 -1.24 -19.45 -6.01
N LEU A 19 -0.46 -20.27 -5.31
CA LEU A 19 -0.77 -21.69 -5.10
C LEU A 19 -2.07 -21.88 -4.29
N ALA A 20 -2.29 -21.06 -3.25
CA ALA A 20 -3.52 -21.07 -2.47
C ALA A 20 -4.73 -20.65 -3.32
N GLY A 21 -4.57 -19.67 -4.22
CA GLY A 21 -5.61 -19.25 -5.17
C GLY A 21 -5.96 -20.33 -6.18
N LEU A 22 -4.95 -21.04 -6.70
CA LEU A 22 -5.16 -22.21 -7.57
C LEU A 22 -5.88 -23.33 -6.82
N ALA A 23 -5.45 -23.65 -5.58
CA ALA A 23 -6.09 -24.64 -4.74
C ALA A 23 -7.56 -24.29 -4.45
N LEU A 24 -7.87 -23.01 -4.19
CA LEU A 24 -9.23 -22.50 -4.03
C LEU A 24 -10.10 -22.71 -5.27
N ALA A 25 -9.56 -22.42 -6.46
CA ALA A 25 -10.26 -22.60 -7.72
C ALA A 25 -10.56 -24.08 -8.00
N ILE A 26 -9.59 -24.97 -7.73
CA ILE A 26 -9.78 -26.42 -7.85
C ILE A 26 -10.80 -26.92 -6.82
N ASN A 27 -10.69 -26.48 -5.56
CA ASN A 27 -11.60 -26.87 -4.48
C ASN A 27 -13.06 -26.45 -4.75
N GLN A 28 -13.27 -25.37 -5.51
CA GLN A 28 -14.61 -24.92 -5.92
C GLN A 28 -15.30 -25.92 -6.87
N VAL A 29 -14.53 -26.63 -7.71
CA VAL A 29 -15.04 -27.61 -8.68
C VAL A 29 -15.01 -29.02 -8.11
N HIS A 30 -13.93 -29.36 -7.41
CA HIS A 30 -13.69 -30.65 -6.78
C HIS A 30 -13.41 -30.44 -5.29
N PRO A 31 -14.43 -30.43 -4.42
CA PRO A 31 -14.25 -30.19 -2.99
C PRO A 31 -13.36 -31.26 -2.36
N PHE A 32 -12.15 -30.89 -1.95
CA PHE A 32 -11.19 -31.77 -1.26
C PHE A 32 -10.79 -31.23 0.12
N LEU A 33 -11.00 -29.94 0.39
CA LEU A 33 -10.82 -29.30 1.68
C LEU A 33 -12.16 -29.23 2.42
N LYS A 34 -12.14 -29.60 3.71
CA LYS A 34 -13.32 -29.53 4.60
C LYS A 34 -13.61 -28.11 5.09
N THR A 35 -12.61 -27.25 5.14
CA THR A 35 -12.72 -25.84 5.56
C THR A 35 -13.63 -25.08 4.61
N SER A 36 -14.41 -24.13 5.13
CA SER A 36 -15.35 -23.37 4.30
C SER A 36 -14.62 -22.55 3.23
N GLN A 37 -15.23 -22.44 2.04
CA GLN A 37 -14.66 -21.64 0.94
C GLN A 37 -14.41 -20.18 1.33
N ILE A 38 -15.26 -19.62 2.20
CA ILE A 38 -15.13 -18.25 2.69
C ILE A 38 -13.88 -18.09 3.58
N GLU A 39 -13.60 -19.05 4.47
CA GLU A 39 -12.39 -19.01 5.30
C GLU A 39 -11.12 -19.22 4.49
N LEU A 40 -11.15 -20.12 3.50
CA LEU A 40 -10.04 -20.30 2.59
C LEU A 40 -9.79 -19.04 1.75
N LEU A 41 -10.85 -18.34 1.31
CA LEU A 41 -10.74 -17.05 0.64
C LEU A 41 -10.14 -15.98 1.55
N LYS A 42 -10.54 -15.92 2.82
CA LYS A 42 -9.91 -15.04 3.82
C LYS A 42 -8.43 -15.37 3.98
N LEU A 43 -8.07 -16.64 4.08
CA LEU A 43 -6.68 -17.10 4.20
C LEU A 43 -5.85 -16.64 3.01
N HIS A 44 -6.29 -16.93 1.79
CA HIS A 44 -5.64 -16.46 0.56
C HIS A 44 -5.49 -14.93 0.54
N SER A 45 -6.56 -14.21 0.88
CA SER A 45 -6.54 -12.74 0.88
C SER A 45 -5.54 -12.16 1.89
N HIS A 46 -5.46 -12.72 3.10
CA HIS A 46 -4.49 -12.26 4.12
C HIS A 46 -3.05 -12.62 3.75
N ALA A 47 -2.82 -13.80 3.15
CA ALA A 47 -1.50 -14.17 2.61
C ALA A 47 -1.05 -13.19 1.51
N GLY A 48 -1.95 -12.81 0.60
CA GLY A 48 -1.66 -11.85 -0.46
C GLY A 48 -1.42 -10.43 0.06
N ILE A 49 -2.30 -9.92 0.93
CA ILE A 49 -2.21 -8.56 1.44
C ILE A 49 -1.05 -8.43 2.44
N VAL A 50 -1.06 -9.19 3.53
CA VAL A 50 -0.08 -9.04 4.61
C VAL A 50 1.24 -9.71 4.25
N GLY A 51 1.19 -10.91 3.66
CA GLY A 51 2.38 -11.69 3.32
C GLY A 51 3.14 -11.10 2.13
N TRP A 52 2.44 -10.75 1.05
CA TRP A 52 3.08 -10.20 -0.15
C TRP A 52 3.10 -8.67 -0.16
N PHE A 53 1.96 -7.99 -0.29
CA PHE A 53 1.94 -6.54 -0.50
C PHE A 53 2.61 -5.76 0.65
N ILE A 54 2.21 -5.99 1.91
CA ILE A 54 2.74 -5.25 3.05
C ILE A 54 4.25 -5.51 3.23
N GLN A 55 4.71 -6.76 3.09
CA GLN A 55 6.15 -7.04 3.20
C GLN A 55 6.96 -6.40 2.08
N LEU A 56 6.47 -6.46 0.83
CA LEU A 56 7.14 -5.80 -0.29
C LEU A 56 7.20 -4.28 -0.07
N ILE A 57 6.09 -3.67 0.37
CA ILE A 57 6.02 -2.25 0.70
C ILE A 57 7.03 -1.91 1.80
N ILE A 58 7.06 -2.65 2.91
CA ILE A 58 8.02 -2.40 4.00
C ILE A 58 9.46 -2.50 3.50
N GLY A 59 9.80 -3.59 2.80
CA GLY A 59 11.14 -3.81 2.27
C GLY A 59 11.60 -2.67 1.35
N VAL A 60 10.82 -2.36 0.32
CA VAL A 60 11.16 -1.33 -0.67
C VAL A 60 11.16 0.08 -0.05
N SER A 61 10.10 0.43 0.69
CA SER A 61 9.97 1.77 1.28
C SER A 61 11.01 2.06 2.35
N SER A 62 11.46 1.03 3.09
CA SER A 62 12.52 1.19 4.10
C SER A 62 13.85 1.64 3.52
N LYS A 63 14.06 1.41 2.21
CA LYS A 63 15.22 1.91 1.46
C LYS A 63 14.91 3.23 0.74
N LEU A 64 13.80 3.29 0.00
CA LEU A 64 13.48 4.43 -0.86
C LEU A 64 13.11 5.69 -0.08
N LEU A 65 12.33 5.58 1.00
CA LEU A 65 11.88 6.76 1.73
C LEU A 65 13.03 7.49 2.43
N PRO A 66 13.93 6.82 3.18
CA PRO A 66 15.11 7.48 3.72
C PRO A 66 16.02 8.06 2.63
N MET A 67 16.17 7.38 1.49
CA MET A 67 16.96 7.88 0.36
C MET A 67 16.40 9.18 -0.21
N PHE A 68 15.09 9.25 -0.47
CA PHE A 68 14.46 10.45 -1.03
C PHE A 68 14.32 11.61 -0.04
N MET A 69 14.29 11.31 1.26
CA MET A 69 14.28 12.29 2.34
C MET A 69 15.70 12.75 2.73
N VAL A 70 16.74 12.04 2.27
CA VAL A 70 18.14 12.23 2.68
C VAL A 70 18.25 12.12 4.21
N SER A 71 17.71 11.01 4.72
CA SER A 71 17.69 10.72 6.16
C SER A 71 18.86 9.82 6.52
N HIS A 72 19.67 10.25 7.49
CA HIS A 72 20.82 9.48 7.96
C HIS A 72 20.51 8.77 9.28
N HIS A 73 21.21 7.66 9.56
CA HIS A 73 21.20 6.98 10.86
C HIS A 73 19.80 6.55 11.37
N VAL A 74 18.98 5.97 10.49
CA VAL A 74 17.67 5.40 10.87
C VAL A 74 17.82 4.04 11.52
N ASN A 75 17.09 3.79 12.61
CA ASN A 75 17.21 2.57 13.41
C ASN A 75 16.53 1.36 12.75
N THR A 76 17.32 0.50 12.11
CA THR A 76 16.83 -0.72 11.43
C THR A 76 16.31 -1.81 12.38
N LYS A 77 16.57 -1.73 13.71
CA LYS A 77 16.01 -2.71 14.68
C LYS A 77 14.48 -2.68 14.70
N LYS A 78 13.87 -1.51 14.45
CA LYS A 78 12.40 -1.36 14.31
C LYS A 78 11.85 -2.23 13.17
N LEU A 79 12.57 -2.32 12.06
CA LEU A 79 12.21 -3.19 10.94
C LEU A 79 12.34 -4.67 11.30
N SER A 80 13.33 -5.05 12.12
CA SER A 80 13.44 -6.44 12.60
C SER A 80 12.26 -6.83 13.48
N VAL A 81 11.85 -5.95 14.40
CA VAL A 81 10.64 -6.16 15.22
C VAL A 81 9.40 -6.29 14.34
N ALA A 82 9.23 -5.39 13.37
CA ALA A 82 8.14 -5.48 12.40
C ALA A 82 8.15 -6.81 11.63
N TYR A 83 9.32 -7.26 11.18
CA TYR A 83 9.47 -8.48 10.38
C TYR A 83 8.99 -9.71 11.14
N TYR A 84 9.50 -9.92 12.35
CA TYR A 84 9.15 -11.09 13.16
C TYR A 84 7.69 -11.04 13.61
N ALA A 85 7.21 -9.88 14.08
CA ALA A 85 5.82 -9.72 14.48
C ALA A 85 4.84 -10.00 13.32
N ILE A 86 5.09 -9.44 12.14
CA ILE A 86 4.22 -9.64 10.98
C ILE A 86 4.23 -11.11 10.53
N ASN A 87 5.40 -11.75 10.43
CA ASN A 87 5.47 -13.14 9.95
C ASN A 87 4.91 -14.15 10.97
N ILE A 88 5.25 -14.02 12.26
CA ILE A 88 4.73 -14.89 13.31
C ILE A 88 3.21 -14.73 13.41
N GLY A 89 2.74 -13.49 13.46
CA GLY A 89 1.31 -13.19 13.50
C GLY A 89 0.59 -13.72 12.27
N LEU A 90 1.13 -13.50 11.06
CA LEU A 90 0.51 -14.00 9.82
C LEU A 90 0.40 -15.52 9.81
N ILE A 91 1.48 -16.25 10.10
CA ILE A 91 1.47 -17.72 10.14
C ILE A 91 0.43 -18.21 11.16
N ALA A 92 0.44 -17.66 12.38
CA ALA A 92 -0.54 -17.99 13.41
C ALA A 92 -1.98 -17.70 12.95
N GLY A 93 -2.21 -16.58 12.26
CA GLY A 93 -3.51 -16.20 11.71
C GLY A 93 -4.00 -17.15 10.61
N LEU A 94 -3.13 -17.54 9.68
CA LEU A 94 -3.49 -18.48 8.60
C LEU A 94 -3.82 -19.88 9.17
N VAL A 95 -3.01 -20.37 10.12
CA VAL A 95 -3.29 -21.64 10.81
C VAL A 95 -4.62 -21.56 11.57
N SER A 96 -4.86 -20.44 12.26
CA SER A 96 -6.12 -20.23 13.00
C SER A 96 -7.34 -20.13 12.10
N LEU A 97 -7.21 -19.50 10.93
CA LEU A 97 -8.28 -19.47 9.91
C LEU A 97 -8.55 -20.87 9.35
N PHE A 98 -7.51 -21.65 9.07
CA PHE A 98 -7.65 -23.00 8.54
C PHE A 98 -8.31 -23.95 9.55
N LEU A 99 -7.96 -23.83 10.83
CA LEU A 99 -8.51 -24.60 11.95
C LEU A 99 -9.79 -24.00 12.56
N GLN A 100 -10.30 -22.90 12.02
CA GLN A 100 -11.51 -22.20 12.50
C GLN A 100 -11.42 -21.71 13.97
N MET A 101 -10.21 -21.41 14.45
CA MET A 101 -9.95 -20.96 15.81
C MET A 101 -10.05 -19.44 15.95
N LYS A 102 -11.23 -18.93 16.34
CA LYS A 102 -11.48 -17.49 16.51
C LYS A 102 -10.45 -16.78 17.40
N PHE A 103 -10.09 -17.38 18.54
CA PHE A 103 -9.12 -16.81 19.47
C PHE A 103 -7.74 -16.59 18.81
N GLY A 104 -7.28 -17.54 18.00
CA GLY A 104 -6.00 -17.44 17.30
C GLY A 104 -5.98 -16.34 16.23
N ILE A 105 -7.13 -16.04 15.60
CA ILE A 105 -7.27 -14.92 14.67
C ILE A 105 -7.09 -13.59 15.42
N VAL A 106 -7.71 -13.42 16.58
CA VAL A 106 -7.56 -12.20 17.39
C VAL A 106 -6.11 -12.02 17.85
N MET A 107 -5.48 -13.10 18.34
CA MET A 107 -4.06 -13.08 18.72
C MET A 107 -3.14 -12.72 17.55
N SER A 108 -3.44 -13.23 16.35
CA SER A 108 -2.67 -12.88 15.15
C SER A 108 -2.71 -11.37 14.86
N ALA A 109 -3.88 -10.74 14.99
CA ALA A 109 -4.03 -9.31 14.80
C ALA A 109 -3.28 -8.50 15.88
N ILE A 110 -3.38 -8.93 17.14
CA ILE A 110 -2.65 -8.31 18.27
C ILE A 110 -1.14 -8.36 18.08
N ILE A 111 -0.60 -9.36 17.38
CA ILE A 111 0.83 -9.45 17.06
C ILE A 111 1.18 -8.61 15.83
N ILE A 112 0.39 -8.68 14.76
CA ILE A 112 0.67 -7.97 13.49
C ILE A 112 0.60 -6.45 13.67
N VAL A 113 -0.41 -5.94 14.37
CA VAL A 113 -0.67 -4.51 14.50
C VAL A 113 0.52 -3.74 15.11
N PRO A 114 1.09 -4.16 16.27
CA PRO A 114 2.33 -3.59 16.80
C PRO A 114 3.52 -3.71 15.84
N GLY A 115 3.60 -4.79 15.05
CA GLY A 115 4.61 -4.93 14.00
C GLY A 115 4.52 -3.81 12.96
N ILE A 116 3.31 -3.50 12.48
CA ILE A 116 3.09 -2.39 11.55
C ILE A 116 3.39 -1.05 12.23
N PHE A 117 3.01 -0.83 13.49
CA PHE A 117 3.37 0.39 14.23
C PHE A 117 4.88 0.56 14.41
N SER A 118 5.63 -0.54 14.60
CA SER A 118 7.09 -0.49 14.66
C SER A 118 7.69 -0.03 13.33
N TYR A 119 7.15 -0.50 12.21
CA TYR A 119 7.50 0.00 10.89
C TYR A 119 7.11 1.48 10.69
N LEU A 120 5.91 1.90 11.08
CA LEU A 120 5.50 3.30 11.00
C LEU A 120 6.39 4.21 11.86
N SER A 121 6.84 3.74 13.01
CA SER A 121 7.83 4.43 13.85
C SER A 121 9.20 4.56 13.18
N PHE A 122 9.60 3.59 12.34
CA PHE A 122 10.79 3.70 11.50
C PHE A 122 10.62 4.77 10.43
N ILE A 123 9.47 4.81 9.75
CA ILE A 123 9.17 5.84 8.74
C ILE A 123 9.10 7.23 9.38
N TYR A 124 8.48 7.34 10.55
CA TYR A 124 8.42 8.59 11.30
C TYR A 124 9.83 9.07 11.69
N GLU A 125 10.70 8.19 12.16
CA GLU A 125 12.09 8.52 12.46
C GLU A 125 12.86 8.97 11.20
N ALA A 126 12.64 8.32 10.06
CA ALA A 126 13.21 8.76 8.79
C ALA A 126 12.71 10.16 8.42
N TYR A 127 11.43 10.44 8.63
CA TYR A 127 10.85 11.75 8.37
C TYR A 127 11.41 12.83 9.29
N THR A 128 11.57 12.58 10.59
CA THR A 128 12.10 13.59 11.54
C THR A 128 13.58 13.88 11.31
N LYS A 129 14.36 12.87 10.92
CA LYS A 129 15.80 13.01 10.58
C LYS A 129 16.08 13.49 9.16
N ARG A 130 15.05 13.88 8.39
CA ARG A 130 15.21 14.30 7.00
C ARG A 130 15.99 15.60 6.89
N VAL A 131 16.93 15.65 5.95
CA VAL A 131 17.60 16.91 5.57
C VAL A 131 16.72 17.69 4.58
N LYS A 132 16.00 16.99 3.71
CA LYS A 132 15.15 17.61 2.69
C LYS A 132 13.84 18.15 3.30
N LYS A 133 13.76 19.46 3.53
CA LYS A 133 12.57 20.11 4.11
C LYS A 133 11.36 20.12 3.19
N GLN A 134 11.56 20.49 1.92
CA GLN A 134 10.49 20.56 0.93
C GLN A 134 10.33 19.20 0.22
N LEU A 135 9.23 18.53 0.51
CA LEU A 135 8.85 17.29 -0.15
C LEU A 135 8.13 17.58 -1.46
N ASP A 136 8.51 16.86 -2.50
CA ASP A 136 7.84 16.85 -3.78
C ASP A 136 6.48 16.15 -3.69
N ILE A 137 5.61 16.41 -4.67
CA ILE A 137 4.22 15.93 -4.68
C ILE A 137 4.12 14.40 -4.50
N GLY A 138 5.01 13.61 -5.12
CA GLY A 138 5.03 12.15 -4.94
C GLY A 138 5.31 11.72 -3.49
N MET A 139 6.19 12.44 -2.78
CA MET A 139 6.44 12.20 -1.35
C MET A 139 5.27 12.68 -0.47
N LYS A 140 4.59 13.77 -0.85
CA LYS A 140 3.35 14.20 -0.15
C LYS A 140 2.24 13.16 -0.31
N GLN A 141 2.05 12.62 -1.51
CA GLN A 141 1.09 11.54 -1.76
C GLN A 141 1.46 10.25 -1.01
N THR A 142 2.76 9.93 -0.93
CA THR A 142 3.23 8.82 -0.10
C THR A 142 2.93 9.03 1.39
N ALA A 143 3.10 10.24 1.91
CA ALA A 143 2.71 10.55 3.28
C ALA A 143 1.18 10.41 3.47
N PHE A 144 0.41 10.91 2.51
CA PHE A 144 -1.05 10.75 2.48
C PHE A 144 -1.48 9.28 2.48
N SER A 145 -0.80 8.40 1.73
CA SER A 145 -1.11 6.96 1.80
C SER A 145 -0.89 6.36 3.19
N PHE A 146 0.18 6.73 3.89
CA PHE A 146 0.38 6.25 5.26
C PHE A 146 -0.66 6.80 6.25
N LEU A 147 -1.16 8.03 6.04
CA LEU A 147 -2.25 8.56 6.84
C LEU A 147 -3.55 7.76 6.63
N ILE A 148 -3.81 7.28 5.41
CA ILE A 148 -4.99 6.44 5.13
C ILE A 148 -4.98 5.16 5.97
N LEU A 149 -3.83 4.60 6.36
CA LEU A 149 -3.74 3.39 7.19
C LEU A 149 -4.46 3.50 8.55
N VAL A 150 -4.68 4.72 9.06
CA VAL A 150 -5.49 4.95 10.26
C VAL A 150 -6.90 4.38 10.10
N ILE A 151 -7.46 4.45 8.89
CA ILE A 151 -8.82 3.98 8.60
C ILE A 151 -8.91 2.44 8.70
N PRO A 152 -8.09 1.63 7.99
CA PRO A 152 -8.06 0.18 8.20
C PRO A 152 -7.80 -0.25 9.65
N PHE A 153 -6.96 0.47 10.42
CA PHE A 153 -6.72 0.14 11.83
C PHE A 153 -7.96 0.36 12.70
N PHE A 154 -8.68 1.46 12.48
CA PHE A 154 -9.94 1.69 13.15
C PHE A 154 -10.99 0.64 12.75
N LEU A 155 -11.11 0.34 11.46
CA LEU A 155 -12.08 -0.64 10.95
C LEU A 155 -11.80 -2.06 11.45
N ILE A 156 -10.55 -2.54 11.42
CA ILE A 156 -10.23 -3.88 11.93
C ILE A 156 -10.53 -4.02 13.43
N PHE A 157 -10.31 -2.95 14.20
CA PHE A 157 -10.71 -2.92 15.61
C PHE A 157 -12.22 -3.13 15.74
N THR A 158 -13.04 -2.35 15.02
CA THR A 158 -14.51 -2.52 15.08
C THR A 158 -14.98 -3.91 14.63
N LEU A 159 -14.35 -4.49 13.59
CA LEU A 159 -14.72 -5.78 13.02
C LEU A 159 -14.33 -6.96 13.92
N LEU A 160 -13.22 -6.86 14.67
CA LEU A 160 -12.79 -7.93 15.58
C LEU A 160 -13.63 -8.02 16.85
N PHE A 161 -14.06 -6.89 17.40
CA PHE A 161 -14.85 -6.85 18.64
C PHE A 161 -16.35 -7.01 18.43
N ASN A 162 -16.83 -6.92 17.18
CA ASN A 162 -18.20 -7.19 16.76
C ASN A 162 -19.28 -6.54 17.66
N PHE A 163 -19.20 -5.22 17.82
CA PHE A 163 -20.15 -4.46 18.62
C PHE A 163 -21.58 -4.61 18.09
N GLU A 164 -22.54 -4.92 18.96
CA GLU A 164 -23.93 -5.24 18.58
C GLU A 164 -24.61 -4.13 17.77
N PHE A 165 -24.36 -2.87 18.10
CA PHE A 165 -24.94 -1.71 17.39
C PHE A 165 -24.42 -1.54 15.96
N LEU A 166 -23.32 -2.22 15.59
CA LEU A 166 -22.72 -2.18 14.24
C LEU A 166 -23.09 -3.40 13.39
N ASN A 167 -23.90 -4.35 13.89
CA ASN A 167 -24.21 -5.59 13.18
C ASN A 167 -24.74 -5.35 11.75
N ASN A 168 -25.62 -4.36 11.58
CA ASN A 168 -26.19 -3.98 10.27
C ASN A 168 -25.15 -3.37 9.29
N LEU A 169 -24.02 -2.88 9.82
CA LEU A 169 -22.95 -2.24 9.05
C LEU A 169 -21.73 -3.15 8.87
N THR A 170 -21.72 -4.36 9.42
CA THR A 170 -20.57 -5.29 9.37
C THR A 170 -20.08 -5.56 7.95
N LEU A 171 -20.99 -5.82 7.00
CA LEU A 171 -20.66 -6.05 5.60
C LEU A 171 -20.10 -4.79 4.91
N PRO A 172 -20.79 -3.62 4.93
CA PRO A 172 -20.23 -2.35 4.44
C PRO A 172 -18.86 -2.02 5.04
N LEU A 173 -18.67 -2.18 6.35
CA LEU A 173 -17.40 -1.90 7.02
C LEU A 173 -16.29 -2.86 6.59
N SER A 174 -16.62 -4.13 6.33
CA SER A 174 -15.67 -5.10 5.78
C SER A 174 -15.23 -4.73 4.36
N VAL A 175 -16.16 -4.27 3.52
CA VAL A 175 -15.86 -3.78 2.17
C VAL A 175 -15.03 -2.49 2.23
N ALA A 176 -15.37 -1.57 3.14
CA ALA A 176 -14.63 -0.34 3.37
C ALA A 176 -13.20 -0.63 3.86
N TYR A 177 -13.02 -1.63 4.73
CA TYR A 177 -11.70 -2.07 5.21
C TYR A 177 -10.82 -2.54 4.05
N GLY A 178 -11.32 -3.46 3.22
CA GLY A 178 -10.59 -3.94 2.04
C GLY A 178 -10.29 -2.82 1.04
N SER A 179 -11.27 -1.95 0.77
CA SER A 179 -11.13 -0.82 -0.14
C SER A 179 -10.12 0.21 0.37
N ALA A 180 -10.10 0.48 1.67
CA ALA A 180 -9.16 1.41 2.28
C ALA A 180 -7.71 0.91 2.22
N ILE A 181 -7.49 -0.41 2.30
CA ILE A 181 -6.16 -0.99 2.10
C ILE A 181 -5.76 -0.93 0.63
N VAL A 182 -6.59 -1.47 -0.27
CA VAL A 182 -6.20 -1.67 -1.68
C VAL A 182 -6.24 -0.34 -2.45
N ILE A 183 -7.40 0.30 -2.49
CA ILE A 183 -7.61 1.55 -3.24
C ILE A 183 -6.97 2.69 -2.47
N GLY A 184 -7.19 2.79 -1.15
CA GLY A 184 -6.68 3.91 -0.36
C GLY A 184 -5.17 3.89 -0.18
N PHE A 185 -4.66 2.91 0.57
CA PHE A 185 -3.25 2.83 0.95
C PHE A 185 -2.35 2.41 -0.22
N ILE A 186 -2.56 1.22 -0.79
CA ILE A 186 -1.64 0.63 -1.77
C ILE A 186 -1.61 1.47 -3.07
N THR A 187 -2.77 1.77 -3.67
CA THR A 187 -2.80 2.54 -4.93
C THR A 187 -2.22 3.94 -4.77
N SER A 188 -2.55 4.64 -3.69
CA SER A 188 -2.00 5.98 -3.43
C SER A 188 -0.48 5.94 -3.23
N LEU A 189 0.03 4.95 -2.48
CA LEU A 189 1.46 4.76 -2.27
C LEU A 189 2.19 4.50 -3.60
N VAL A 190 1.64 3.62 -4.43
CA VAL A 190 2.20 3.32 -5.76
C VAL A 190 2.25 4.58 -6.62
N MET A 191 1.14 5.32 -6.74
CA MET A 191 1.10 6.57 -7.51
C MET A 191 2.16 7.57 -7.01
N GLY A 192 2.26 7.76 -5.69
CA GLY A 192 3.25 8.65 -5.08
C GLY A 192 4.69 8.23 -5.35
N GLN A 193 4.99 6.94 -5.26
CA GLN A 193 6.33 6.40 -5.53
C GLN A 193 6.67 6.40 -7.03
N THR A 194 5.69 6.20 -7.93
CA THR A 194 5.95 6.29 -9.37
C THR A 194 6.40 7.69 -9.79
N TYR A 195 5.85 8.75 -9.21
CA TYR A 195 6.33 10.13 -9.42
C TYR A 195 7.77 10.37 -8.94
N LYS A 196 8.36 9.44 -8.18
CA LYS A 196 9.75 9.50 -7.74
C LYS A 196 10.66 8.61 -8.57
N THR A 197 10.25 7.35 -8.71
CA THR A 197 11.08 6.31 -9.32
C THR A 197 11.11 6.43 -10.84
N LEU A 198 9.96 6.66 -11.49
CA LEU A 198 9.89 6.68 -12.95
C LEU A 198 10.65 7.87 -13.55
N PRO A 199 10.48 9.13 -13.07
CA PRO A 199 11.28 10.23 -13.59
C PRO A 199 12.77 10.04 -13.36
N PHE A 200 13.17 9.44 -12.23
CA PHE A 200 14.58 9.15 -11.96
C PHE A 200 15.16 8.13 -12.95
N ILE A 201 14.42 7.07 -13.26
CA ILE A 201 14.81 6.05 -14.24
C ILE A 201 14.94 6.66 -15.64
N VAL A 202 13.94 7.43 -16.08
CA VAL A 202 13.97 8.06 -17.41
C VAL A 202 15.09 9.11 -17.49
N TRP A 203 15.25 9.91 -16.44
CA TRP A 203 16.34 10.90 -16.37
C TRP A 203 17.71 10.24 -16.50
N LEU A 204 17.96 9.13 -15.79
CA LEU A 204 19.21 8.37 -15.92
C LEU A 204 19.39 7.82 -17.34
N LYS A 205 18.33 7.31 -17.97
CA LYS A 205 18.39 6.80 -19.34
C LYS A 205 18.76 7.89 -20.34
N VAL A 206 18.19 9.09 -20.22
CA VAL A 206 18.35 10.18 -21.19
C VAL A 206 19.63 11.00 -20.96
N TYR A 207 19.99 11.26 -19.70
CA TYR A 207 20.99 12.27 -19.34
C TYR A 207 22.29 11.74 -18.74
N ARG A 208 22.41 10.44 -18.39
CA ARG A 208 23.63 9.88 -17.77
C ARG A 208 24.92 10.17 -18.55
N GLY A 209 24.87 10.18 -19.89
CA GLY A 209 26.02 10.49 -20.76
C GLY A 209 26.22 11.99 -21.06
N ARG A 210 25.36 12.86 -20.54
CA ARG A 210 25.35 14.31 -20.79
C ARG A 210 25.74 15.14 -19.56
N ILE A 211 26.18 14.48 -18.49
CA ILE A 211 26.63 15.13 -17.25
C ILE A 211 27.83 16.03 -17.56
N GLY A 212 27.74 17.31 -17.16
CA GLY A 212 28.77 18.32 -17.41
C GLY A 212 28.78 18.94 -18.81
N LYS A 213 27.84 18.55 -19.70
CA LYS A 213 27.77 19.05 -21.09
C LYS A 213 26.61 20.01 -21.35
N VAL A 214 25.52 19.90 -20.58
CA VAL A 214 24.30 20.70 -20.73
C VAL A 214 23.71 21.02 -19.36
N VAL A 215 22.85 22.04 -19.29
CA VAL A 215 22.02 22.30 -18.11
C VAL A 215 21.02 21.14 -17.97
N LEU A 216 21.10 20.41 -16.86
CA LEU A 216 20.29 19.23 -16.63
C LEU A 216 18.99 19.61 -15.90
N PRO A 217 17.80 19.21 -16.40
CA PRO A 217 16.58 19.34 -15.62
C PRO A 217 16.66 18.43 -14.40
N LEU A 218 15.89 18.72 -13.34
CA LEU A 218 15.75 17.78 -12.23
C LEU A 218 14.78 16.66 -12.62
N PRO A 219 14.90 15.45 -12.05
CA PRO A 219 13.93 14.37 -12.31
C PRO A 219 12.47 14.79 -12.09
N LYS A 220 12.19 15.64 -11.08
CA LYS A 220 10.83 16.14 -10.81
C LYS A 220 10.26 17.04 -11.91
N ASP A 221 11.11 17.60 -12.77
CA ASP A 221 10.69 18.53 -13.83
C ASP A 221 10.19 17.79 -15.08
N LEU A 222 10.33 16.46 -15.14
CA LEU A 222 9.85 15.63 -16.26
C LEU A 222 8.32 15.46 -16.28
N TYR A 223 7.60 15.92 -15.26
CA TYR A 223 6.14 15.90 -15.21
C TYR A 223 5.55 17.24 -14.78
N SER A 224 4.24 17.42 -14.95
CA SER A 224 3.56 18.63 -14.49
C SER A 224 3.15 18.51 -13.02
N GLU A 225 3.75 19.32 -12.16
CA GLU A 225 3.40 19.36 -10.74
C GLU A 225 1.94 19.80 -10.51
N LYS A 226 1.43 20.74 -11.31
CA LYS A 226 0.01 21.17 -11.24
C LYS A 226 -0.95 20.01 -11.50
N VAL A 227 -0.66 19.19 -12.50
CA VAL A 227 -1.48 18.01 -12.83
C VAL A 227 -1.39 16.96 -11.73
N ALA A 228 -0.20 16.76 -11.15
CA ALA A 228 -0.03 15.83 -10.02
C ALA A 228 -0.79 16.30 -8.76
N ILE A 229 -0.84 17.60 -8.50
CA ILE A 229 -1.64 18.17 -7.39
C ILE A 229 -3.13 17.95 -7.65
N ALA A 230 -3.63 18.26 -8.84
CA ALA A 230 -5.04 18.03 -9.21
C ALA A 230 -5.41 16.54 -9.10
N GLN A 231 -4.52 15.67 -9.58
CA GLN A 231 -4.67 14.22 -9.46
C GLN A 231 -4.79 13.77 -8.01
N LEU A 232 -3.92 14.25 -7.11
CA LEU A 232 -3.96 13.92 -5.68
C LEU A 232 -5.27 14.36 -5.02
N TRP A 233 -5.75 15.57 -5.30
CA TRP A 233 -7.00 16.07 -4.73
C TRP A 233 -8.23 15.31 -5.23
N LEU A 234 -8.28 15.00 -6.54
CA LEU A 234 -9.33 14.15 -7.11
C LEU A 234 -9.31 12.75 -6.50
N PHE A 235 -8.11 12.18 -6.30
CA PHE A 235 -7.96 10.90 -5.63
C PHE A 235 -8.50 10.95 -4.20
N ALA A 236 -8.09 11.95 -3.41
CA ALA A 236 -8.51 12.10 -2.02
C ALA A 236 -10.03 12.30 -1.91
N ALA A 237 -10.62 13.18 -2.73
CA ALA A 237 -12.06 13.40 -2.78
C ALA A 237 -12.81 12.14 -3.22
N GLY A 238 -12.35 11.48 -4.28
CA GLY A 238 -12.93 10.23 -4.77
C GLY A 238 -12.88 9.11 -3.74
N PHE A 239 -11.78 9.00 -3.00
CA PHE A 239 -11.61 8.01 -1.94
C PHE A 239 -12.51 8.29 -0.72
N VAL A 240 -12.66 9.55 -0.30
CA VAL A 240 -13.61 9.91 0.77
C VAL A 240 -15.05 9.59 0.34
N LEU A 241 -15.43 9.96 -0.89
CA LEU A 241 -16.75 9.61 -1.45
C LEU A 241 -16.95 8.09 -1.53
N LEU A 242 -15.90 7.33 -1.82
CA LEU A 242 -15.96 5.86 -1.84
C LEU A 242 -16.35 5.32 -0.46
N LEU A 243 -15.63 5.74 0.59
CA LEU A 243 -15.88 5.27 1.94
C LEU A 243 -17.26 5.67 2.43
N LEU A 244 -17.69 6.91 2.16
CA LEU A 244 -19.03 7.38 2.51
C LEU A 244 -20.11 6.61 1.75
N GLY A 245 -19.94 6.40 0.44
CA GLY A 245 -20.87 5.64 -0.39
C GLY A 245 -21.00 4.18 0.06
N ILE A 246 -19.89 3.54 0.45
CA ILE A 246 -19.92 2.19 1.01
C ILE A 246 -20.66 2.20 2.35
N SER A 247 -20.32 3.11 3.25
CA SER A 247 -20.83 3.13 4.64
C SER A 247 -22.32 3.48 4.70
N THR A 248 -22.79 4.34 3.80
CA THR A 248 -24.19 4.77 3.69
C THR A 248 -24.99 3.93 2.70
N THR A 249 -24.35 3.05 1.94
CA THR A 249 -24.95 2.25 0.85
C THR A 249 -25.64 3.09 -0.25
N ILE A 250 -25.23 4.35 -0.43
CA ILE A 250 -25.80 5.27 -1.44
C ILE A 250 -25.06 5.11 -2.77
N VAL A 251 -25.78 4.61 -3.78
CA VAL A 251 -25.23 4.35 -5.13
C VAL A 251 -24.70 5.62 -5.80
N ASN A 252 -25.39 6.75 -5.65
CA ASN A 252 -24.97 8.01 -6.29
C ASN A 252 -23.59 8.48 -5.79
N LEU A 253 -23.28 8.30 -4.50
CA LEU A 253 -21.97 8.62 -3.94
C LEU A 253 -20.88 7.70 -4.52
N LEU A 254 -21.19 6.42 -4.74
CA LEU A 254 -20.27 5.47 -5.38
C LEU A 254 -20.00 5.84 -6.85
N ILE A 255 -21.01 6.28 -7.60
CA ILE A 255 -20.84 6.74 -8.98
C ILE A 255 -19.95 7.99 -9.02
N MET A 256 -20.23 8.99 -8.16
CA MET A 256 -19.41 10.20 -8.05
C MET A 256 -17.96 9.88 -7.66
N SER A 257 -17.78 8.95 -6.72
CA SER A 257 -16.45 8.43 -6.36
C SER A 257 -15.74 7.83 -7.57
N GLY A 258 -16.41 6.96 -8.32
CA GLY A 258 -15.87 6.32 -9.52
C GLY A 258 -15.41 7.33 -10.58
N ILE A 259 -16.24 8.35 -10.86
CA ILE A 259 -15.90 9.44 -11.79
C ILE A 259 -14.65 10.19 -11.31
N SER A 260 -14.62 10.57 -10.02
CA SER A 260 -13.49 11.32 -9.45
C SER A 260 -12.18 10.51 -9.47
N LEU A 261 -12.23 9.22 -9.08
CA LEU A 261 -11.09 8.31 -9.12
C LEU A 261 -10.61 8.05 -10.56
N PHE A 262 -11.54 7.93 -11.51
CA PHE A 262 -11.22 7.77 -12.93
C PHE A 262 -10.49 9.01 -13.48
N LEU A 263 -10.99 10.22 -13.20
CA LEU A 263 -10.33 11.46 -13.59
C LEU A 263 -8.94 11.58 -12.97
N SER A 264 -8.79 11.20 -11.70
CA SER A 264 -7.48 11.12 -11.04
C SER A 264 -6.54 10.17 -11.79
N ALA A 265 -7.00 8.96 -12.11
CA ALA A 265 -6.21 7.99 -12.88
C ALA A 265 -5.84 8.51 -14.28
N ALA A 266 -6.73 9.25 -14.95
CA ALA A 266 -6.44 9.86 -16.24
C ALA A 266 -5.33 10.92 -16.15
N LEU A 267 -5.40 11.83 -15.17
CA LEU A 267 -4.36 12.84 -14.93
C LEU A 267 -3.02 12.21 -14.53
N TYR A 268 -3.06 11.14 -13.73
CA TYR A 268 -1.88 10.35 -13.38
C TYR A 268 -1.21 9.78 -14.64
N ASN A 269 -1.97 9.10 -15.49
CA ASN A 269 -1.44 8.52 -16.74
C ASN A 269 -0.93 9.60 -17.70
N PHE A 270 -1.61 10.74 -17.81
CA PHE A 270 -1.11 11.87 -18.61
C PHE A 270 0.30 12.28 -18.20
N ASN A 271 0.56 12.43 -16.90
CA ASN A 271 1.90 12.72 -16.41
C ASN A 271 2.88 11.56 -16.65
N LEU A 272 2.47 10.31 -16.50
CA LEU A 272 3.33 9.16 -16.80
C LEU A 272 3.78 9.15 -18.26
N PHE A 273 2.86 9.39 -19.19
CA PHE A 273 3.20 9.48 -20.62
C PHE A 273 4.15 10.65 -20.89
N LYS A 274 3.94 11.80 -20.25
CA LYS A 274 4.87 12.94 -20.34
C LYS A 274 6.29 12.56 -19.90
N ILE A 275 6.43 11.79 -18.81
CA ILE A 275 7.73 11.30 -18.33
C ILE A 275 8.32 10.30 -19.32
N ILE A 276 7.57 9.29 -19.73
CA ILE A 276 8.07 8.19 -20.58
C ILE A 276 8.54 8.69 -21.95
N PHE A 277 7.79 9.64 -22.53
CA PHE A 277 8.10 10.20 -23.84
C PHE A 277 8.98 11.46 -23.77
N HIS A 278 9.58 11.74 -22.60
CA HIS A 278 10.48 12.88 -22.43
C HIS A 278 11.67 12.79 -23.39
N LYS A 279 11.90 13.87 -24.15
CA LYS A 279 13.06 14.03 -25.02
C LYS A 279 13.96 15.14 -24.46
N PRO A 280 15.29 15.01 -24.60
CA PRO A 280 16.18 16.07 -24.18
C PRO A 280 15.92 17.32 -25.02
N GLU A 281 15.63 18.45 -24.37
CA GLU A 281 15.67 19.74 -25.05
C GLU A 281 17.12 19.98 -25.53
N ASN A 282 17.29 20.17 -26.83
CA ASN A 282 18.55 20.64 -27.39
C ASN A 282 18.61 22.15 -27.14
N LYS A 283 19.11 22.54 -25.97
CA LYS A 283 19.60 23.89 -25.69
C LYS A 283 21.08 23.82 -25.34
#